data_AF-A0A959CW15-F1
#
_entry.id   AF-A0A959CW15-F1
#
_cell.length_a   1.000
_cell.length_b   1.000
_cell.length_c   1.000
_cell.angle_alpha   90.00
_cell.angle_beta   90.00
_cell.angle_gamma   90.00
#
_symmetry.space_group_name_H-M   'P 1'
#
loop_
_entity.id
_entity.type
_entity.pdbx_description
1 polymer ?
#
loop_
_entity_poly.entity_id
_entity_poly.type
_entity_poly.pdbx_seq_one_letter_code
_entity_poly.pdbx_strand_id
1 'polypeptide(L)'
;MANVLISLVGDQTVPNVFLIRDPAFRMVEEYVFVTTPLMEERSRLEHILASTGVPRGKYRKVCVEADNLTDIRERLNELQLPTTGNHYFVNLTSGTKVMSIAMYDYFTQPGYADCCSIFYVPIGKNAYLQVYPEDQRREEAISYRISLKEYLSGYGIRIEEQKGEGELHRPPEYTSGLLFHFQKAMDSGRPFSQMMNSLRNNYRAVQQKKEIKIPVNPELQAFLSLIRYPLPPDGCLNKAAAEYLIGGWLEEWAYNLVKERLGLPEEAIRYGVRVARPNAVGHNVPNECDLLFTFNNTLYIMECKTGLGFNASQLFADSIYKLTALRNEFGQRVEAVLLTLTNLRKRNGQWKERFFNRAQMHRVALFDRQGLMEELEEWLGASPQEAALKAR
;
A
#
# COMPACT_ATOMS: atom_id res chain seq x y z
N MET A 1 -22.48 32.74 -2.10
CA MET A 1 -21.10 32.59 -2.55
C MET A 1 -20.71 31.16 -2.28
N ALA A 2 -20.31 30.41 -3.31
CA ALA A 2 -19.98 28.99 -3.14
C ALA A 2 -18.50 28.75 -3.44
N ASN A 3 -17.88 27.88 -2.65
CA ASN A 3 -16.55 27.35 -2.92
C ASN A 3 -16.69 26.01 -3.65
N VAL A 4 -16.19 25.94 -4.87
CA VAL A 4 -16.37 24.77 -5.74
C VAL A 4 -15.01 24.15 -6.05
N LEU A 5 -14.85 22.85 -5.78
CA LEU A 5 -13.68 22.09 -6.22
C LEU A 5 -13.96 21.43 -7.57
N ILE A 6 -13.21 21.80 -8.58
CA ILE A 6 -13.28 21.24 -9.92
C ILE A 6 -12.08 20.32 -10.11
N SER A 7 -12.31 19.04 -10.30
CA SER A 7 -11.24 18.04 -10.30
C SER A 7 -11.30 17.16 -11.54
N LEU A 8 -10.15 17.03 -12.21
CA LEU A 8 -10.00 16.04 -13.27
C LEU A 8 -10.06 14.62 -12.69
N VAL A 9 -10.70 13.71 -13.41
CA VAL A 9 -10.72 12.27 -13.08
C VAL A 9 -9.80 11.53 -14.04
N GLY A 10 -8.91 10.71 -13.49
CA GLY A 10 -7.96 9.89 -14.24
C GLY A 10 -7.73 8.55 -13.55
N ASP A 11 -6.80 7.74 -14.08
CA ASP A 11 -6.47 6.44 -13.49
C ASP A 11 -5.83 6.55 -12.09
N GLN A 12 -5.22 7.70 -11.78
CA GLN A 12 -4.78 8.02 -10.43
C GLN A 12 -5.87 8.82 -9.71
N THR A 13 -6.55 8.16 -8.79
CA THR A 13 -7.72 8.68 -8.07
C THR A 13 -7.35 9.28 -6.72
N VAL A 14 -6.38 8.70 -6.02
CA VAL A 14 -5.95 9.12 -4.68
C VAL A 14 -5.49 10.58 -4.59
N PRO A 15 -4.85 11.20 -5.60
CA PRO A 15 -4.58 12.64 -5.56
C PRO A 15 -5.83 13.52 -5.39
N ASN A 16 -6.97 13.11 -5.96
CA ASN A 16 -8.25 13.81 -5.75
C ASN A 16 -8.72 13.65 -4.30
N VAL A 17 -8.54 12.47 -3.71
CA VAL A 17 -8.85 12.22 -2.30
C VAL A 17 -8.07 13.16 -1.39
N PHE A 18 -6.78 13.38 -1.67
CA PHE A 18 -5.95 14.29 -0.86
C PHE A 18 -6.53 15.70 -0.82
N LEU A 19 -6.81 16.32 -1.98
CA LEU A 19 -7.34 17.69 -1.97
C LEU A 19 -8.76 17.74 -1.39
N ILE A 20 -9.63 16.76 -1.66
CA ILE A 20 -10.99 16.73 -1.12
C ILE A 20 -11.00 16.63 0.41
N ARG A 21 -10.06 15.88 0.99
CA ARG A 21 -10.04 15.56 2.42
C ARG A 21 -9.10 16.44 3.24
N ASP A 22 -8.22 17.19 2.58
CA ASP A 22 -7.28 18.05 3.29
C ASP A 22 -8.01 19.22 3.98
N PRO A 23 -7.70 19.50 5.27
CA PRO A 23 -8.28 20.62 5.99
C PRO A 23 -8.16 21.98 5.28
N ALA A 24 -7.15 22.16 4.43
CA ALA A 24 -6.98 23.37 3.62
C ALA A 24 -8.15 23.61 2.65
N PHE A 25 -8.89 22.57 2.26
CA PHE A 25 -10.03 22.65 1.33
C PHE A 25 -11.38 22.42 2.02
N ARG A 26 -11.43 22.44 3.35
CA ARG A 26 -12.67 22.19 4.13
C ARG A 26 -13.81 23.18 3.84
N MET A 27 -13.50 24.34 3.26
CA MET A 27 -14.48 25.36 2.89
C MET A 27 -15.23 25.03 1.60
N VAL A 28 -14.81 24.00 0.85
CA VAL A 28 -15.47 23.55 -0.38
C VAL A 28 -16.84 22.99 -0.05
N GLU A 29 -17.85 23.45 -0.78
CA GLU A 29 -19.25 23.10 -0.53
C GLU A 29 -19.86 22.25 -1.66
N GLU A 30 -19.28 22.34 -2.86
CA GLU A 30 -19.71 21.66 -4.07
C GLU A 30 -18.51 21.15 -4.87
N TYR A 31 -18.73 20.08 -5.64
CA TYR A 31 -17.70 19.41 -6.42
C TYR A 31 -18.12 19.26 -7.88
N VAL A 32 -17.21 19.48 -8.80
CA VAL A 32 -17.39 19.17 -10.22
C VAL A 32 -16.29 18.23 -10.65
N PHE A 33 -16.68 17.04 -11.10
CA PHE A 33 -15.74 16.04 -11.60
C PHE A 33 -15.74 16.03 -13.13
N VAL A 34 -14.60 16.35 -13.73
CA VAL A 34 -14.40 16.29 -15.17
C VAL A 34 -13.82 14.92 -15.50
N THR A 35 -14.66 14.08 -16.09
CA THR A 35 -14.41 12.65 -16.36
C THR A 35 -14.44 12.36 -17.85
N THR A 36 -14.16 11.13 -18.25
CA THR A 36 -14.17 10.67 -19.65
C THR A 36 -14.92 9.34 -19.74
N PRO A 37 -15.39 8.94 -20.93
CA PRO A 37 -16.09 7.65 -21.09
C PRO A 37 -15.27 6.46 -20.53
N LEU A 38 -13.95 6.47 -20.76
CA LEU A 38 -13.04 5.44 -20.23
C LEU A 38 -12.94 5.45 -18.70
N MET A 39 -12.95 6.63 -18.06
CA MET A 39 -12.89 6.73 -16.60
C MET A 39 -14.19 6.31 -15.94
N GLU A 40 -15.34 6.54 -16.60
CA GLU A 40 -16.64 6.04 -16.18
C GLU A 40 -16.72 4.51 -16.30
N GLU A 41 -16.24 3.93 -17.41
CA GLU A 41 -16.15 2.47 -17.58
C GLU A 41 -15.32 1.82 -16.47
N ARG A 42 -14.24 2.50 -16.04
CA ARG A 42 -13.35 2.05 -14.96
C ARG A 42 -13.82 2.47 -13.55
N SER A 43 -14.99 3.09 -13.46
CA SER A 43 -15.62 3.57 -12.22
C SER A 43 -14.69 4.44 -11.35
N ARG A 44 -13.83 5.26 -11.98
CA ARG A 44 -12.82 6.05 -11.24
C ARG A 44 -13.45 7.10 -10.34
N LEU A 45 -14.54 7.73 -10.79
CA LEU A 45 -15.28 8.67 -9.96
C LEU A 45 -15.87 7.98 -8.74
N GLU A 46 -16.48 6.81 -8.91
CA GLU A 46 -17.08 6.02 -7.84
C GLU A 46 -16.04 5.64 -6.78
N HIS A 47 -14.81 5.31 -7.18
CA HIS A 47 -13.73 5.03 -6.25
C HIS A 47 -13.32 6.28 -5.43
N ILE A 48 -13.24 7.46 -6.07
CA ILE A 48 -12.99 8.73 -5.36
C ILE A 48 -14.10 8.99 -4.35
N LEU A 49 -15.36 8.84 -4.76
CA LEU A 49 -16.53 9.07 -3.90
C LEU A 49 -16.58 8.08 -2.73
N ALA A 50 -16.26 6.80 -2.97
CA ALA A 50 -16.20 5.78 -1.92
C ALA A 50 -15.10 6.06 -0.87
N SER A 51 -13.97 6.62 -1.31
CA SER A 51 -12.85 6.99 -0.44
C SER A 51 -13.10 8.30 0.34
N THR A 52 -13.79 9.26 -0.26
CA THR A 52 -13.96 10.60 0.30
C THR A 52 -15.27 10.80 1.08
N GLY A 53 -16.31 10.03 0.75
CA GLY A 53 -17.65 10.18 1.31
C GLY A 53 -18.42 11.40 0.78
N VAL A 54 -18.01 12.01 -0.34
CA VAL A 54 -18.71 13.16 -0.92
C VAL A 54 -20.17 12.79 -1.25
N PRO A 55 -21.18 13.51 -0.72
CA PRO A 55 -22.58 13.15 -0.92
C PRO A 55 -23.06 13.34 -2.36
N ARG A 56 -23.97 12.48 -2.82
CA ARG A 56 -24.59 12.56 -4.18
C ARG A 56 -25.18 13.92 -4.54
N GLY A 57 -25.73 14.66 -3.57
CA GLY A 57 -26.30 15.98 -3.79
C GLY A 57 -25.29 17.13 -3.83
N LYS A 58 -23.99 16.84 -3.61
CA LYS A 58 -22.93 17.84 -3.53
C LYS A 58 -21.98 17.83 -4.72
N TYR A 59 -22.16 16.91 -5.67
CA TYR A 59 -21.31 16.85 -6.84
C TYR A 59 -22.08 16.82 -8.15
N ARG A 60 -21.43 17.32 -9.20
CA ARG A 60 -21.84 17.17 -10.60
C ARG A 60 -20.69 16.50 -11.36
N LYS A 61 -21.02 15.79 -12.44
CA LYS A 61 -20.03 15.21 -13.34
C LYS A 61 -20.20 15.77 -14.74
N VAL A 62 -19.08 15.97 -15.42
CA VAL A 62 -19.01 16.41 -16.82
C VAL A 62 -18.15 15.42 -17.57
N CYS A 63 -18.74 14.76 -18.57
CA CYS A 63 -18.01 13.82 -19.42
C CYS A 63 -17.46 14.57 -20.63
N VAL A 64 -16.16 14.41 -20.87
CA VAL A 64 -15.44 15.06 -21.97
C VAL A 64 -14.64 14.04 -22.80
N GLU A 65 -14.38 14.39 -24.05
CA GLU A 65 -13.45 13.69 -24.92
C GLU A 65 -12.01 14.11 -24.57
N ALA A 66 -11.25 13.17 -23.98
CA ALA A 66 -9.99 13.44 -23.28
C ALA A 66 -8.91 14.16 -24.10
N ASP A 67 -8.93 13.98 -25.41
CA ASP A 67 -7.94 14.50 -26.36
C ASP A 67 -8.51 15.60 -27.28
N ASN A 68 -9.71 16.11 -26.99
CA ASN A 68 -10.38 17.14 -27.79
C ASN A 68 -10.56 18.44 -26.96
N LEU A 69 -9.68 19.41 -27.18
CA LEU A 69 -9.72 20.71 -26.49
C LEU A 69 -11.02 21.47 -26.70
N THR A 70 -11.63 21.35 -27.88
CA THR A 70 -12.90 22.03 -28.21
C THR A 70 -14.05 21.45 -27.40
N ASP A 71 -14.19 20.12 -27.40
CA ASP A 71 -15.22 19.44 -26.61
C ASP A 71 -15.07 19.75 -25.11
N ILE A 72 -13.84 19.68 -24.57
CA ILE A 72 -13.59 20.02 -23.16
C ILE A 72 -14.08 21.44 -22.84
N ARG A 73 -13.75 22.43 -23.68
CA ARG A 73 -14.18 23.82 -23.48
C ARG A 73 -15.69 23.99 -23.59
N GLU A 74 -16.32 23.36 -24.59
CA GLU A 74 -17.78 23.41 -24.78
C GLU A 74 -18.51 22.81 -23.57
N ARG A 75 -18.06 21.64 -23.09
CA ARG A 75 -18.60 20.99 -21.89
C ARG A 75 -18.41 21.78 -20.60
N LEU A 76 -17.29 22.49 -20.46
CA LEU A 76 -17.09 23.42 -19.35
C LEU A 76 -18.03 24.64 -19.43
N ASN A 77 -18.30 25.16 -20.64
CA ASN A 77 -19.26 26.24 -20.82
C ASN A 77 -20.70 25.82 -20.50
N GLU A 78 -21.09 24.57 -20.80
CA GLU A 78 -22.40 24.00 -20.46
C GLU A 78 -22.67 24.00 -18.94
N LEU A 79 -21.63 24.02 -18.10
CA LEU A 79 -21.79 24.12 -16.64
C LEU A 79 -22.35 25.46 -16.17
N GLN A 80 -22.23 26.51 -17.00
CA GLN A 80 -22.66 27.88 -16.67
C GLN A 80 -22.13 28.36 -15.31
N LEU A 81 -20.83 28.12 -15.06
CA LEU A 81 -20.19 28.50 -13.80
C LEU A 81 -20.19 30.04 -13.65
N PRO A 82 -20.75 30.60 -12.57
CA PRO A 82 -20.73 32.05 -12.36
C PRO A 82 -19.30 32.59 -12.21
N THR A 83 -18.95 33.64 -12.96
CA THR A 83 -17.67 34.34 -12.84
C THR A 83 -17.63 35.34 -11.68
N THR A 84 -18.75 35.53 -10.98
CA THR A 84 -18.85 36.40 -9.81
C THR A 84 -19.50 35.67 -8.65
N GLY A 85 -19.02 35.95 -7.44
CA GLY A 85 -19.58 35.42 -6.20
C GLY A 85 -19.18 33.98 -5.85
N ASN A 86 -18.47 33.24 -6.70
CA ASN A 86 -17.92 31.91 -6.39
C ASN A 86 -16.39 31.95 -6.35
N HIS A 87 -15.79 30.97 -5.69
CA HIS A 87 -14.34 30.69 -5.80
C HIS A 87 -14.13 29.25 -6.28
N TYR A 88 -13.27 29.08 -7.28
CA TYR A 88 -13.00 27.79 -7.91
C TYR A 88 -11.63 27.26 -7.52
N PHE A 89 -11.61 26.13 -6.83
CA PHE A 89 -10.39 25.36 -6.58
C PHE A 89 -10.27 24.35 -7.73
N VAL A 90 -9.22 24.42 -8.54
CA VAL A 90 -9.07 23.57 -9.72
C VAL A 90 -7.94 22.58 -9.51
N ASN A 91 -8.23 21.28 -9.55
CA ASN A 91 -7.24 20.22 -9.41
C ASN A 91 -6.86 19.62 -10.77
N LEU A 92 -5.62 19.87 -11.19
CA LEU A 92 -5.05 19.41 -12.45
C LEU A 92 -4.24 18.11 -12.34
N THR A 93 -4.24 17.46 -11.16
CA THR A 93 -3.31 16.35 -10.93
C THR A 93 -3.59 15.14 -11.82
N SER A 94 -4.88 14.87 -12.06
CA SER A 94 -5.35 13.70 -12.78
C SER A 94 -5.85 14.08 -14.18
N GLY A 95 -6.38 13.10 -14.93
CA GLY A 95 -6.76 13.28 -16.33
C GLY A 95 -5.56 13.24 -17.28
N THR A 96 -5.81 13.48 -18.57
CA THR A 96 -4.75 13.57 -19.56
C THR A 96 -4.05 14.93 -19.48
N LYS A 97 -2.87 15.03 -20.12
CA LYS A 97 -2.19 16.32 -20.26
C LYS A 97 -3.04 17.33 -21.05
N VAL A 98 -3.78 16.85 -22.06
CA VAL A 98 -4.68 17.69 -22.87
C VAL A 98 -5.78 18.27 -22.00
N MET A 99 -6.41 17.46 -21.16
CA MET A 99 -7.40 17.92 -20.17
C MET A 99 -6.81 18.95 -19.21
N SER A 100 -5.60 18.70 -18.69
CA SER A 100 -4.93 19.63 -17.76
C SER A 100 -4.66 20.99 -18.41
N ILE A 101 -4.21 21.00 -19.68
CA ILE A 101 -4.00 22.22 -20.47
C ILE A 101 -5.32 22.96 -20.70
N ALA A 102 -6.37 22.24 -21.11
CA ALA A 102 -7.70 22.82 -21.35
C ALA A 102 -8.28 23.48 -20.11
N MET A 103 -8.18 22.80 -18.96
CA MET A 103 -8.64 23.31 -17.68
C MET A 103 -7.85 24.56 -17.25
N TYR A 104 -6.53 24.53 -17.36
CA TYR A 104 -5.70 25.69 -17.04
C TYR A 104 -6.06 26.89 -17.92
N ASP A 105 -6.12 26.68 -19.24
CA ASP A 105 -6.51 27.73 -20.20
C ASP A 105 -7.90 28.28 -19.88
N TYR A 106 -8.88 27.44 -19.59
CA TYR A 106 -10.26 27.86 -19.27
C TYR A 106 -10.34 28.74 -18.02
N PHE A 107 -9.76 28.31 -16.91
CA PHE A 107 -9.88 29.01 -15.62
C PHE A 107 -8.97 30.24 -15.50
N THR A 108 -7.99 30.39 -16.38
CA THR A 108 -7.12 31.58 -16.42
C THR A 108 -7.62 32.68 -17.38
N GLN A 109 -8.74 32.46 -18.07
CA GLN A 109 -9.37 33.49 -18.91
C GLN A 109 -9.98 34.64 -18.08
N PRO A 110 -10.16 35.83 -18.67
CA PRO A 110 -10.84 36.96 -18.03
C PRO A 110 -12.20 36.55 -17.44
N GLY A 111 -12.45 36.94 -16.19
CA GLY A 111 -13.65 36.57 -15.43
C GLY A 111 -13.42 35.41 -14.45
N TYR A 112 -12.72 34.35 -14.84
CA TYR A 112 -12.35 33.25 -13.91
C TYR A 112 -11.01 33.48 -13.23
N ALA A 113 -10.08 34.18 -13.89
CA ALA A 113 -8.76 34.53 -13.37
C ALA A 113 -8.80 35.12 -11.95
N ASP A 114 -9.77 35.99 -11.67
CA ASP A 114 -9.89 36.67 -10.38
C ASP A 114 -10.59 35.85 -9.30
N CYS A 115 -11.16 34.69 -9.65
CA CYS A 115 -11.96 33.87 -8.74
C CYS A 115 -11.57 32.37 -8.77
N CYS A 116 -10.35 32.04 -9.18
CA CYS A 116 -9.86 30.67 -9.15
C CYS A 116 -8.48 30.52 -8.48
N SER A 117 -8.20 29.30 -8.04
CA SER A 117 -6.88 28.86 -7.60
C SER A 117 -6.65 27.46 -8.13
N ILE A 118 -5.51 27.25 -8.77
CA ILE A 118 -5.22 26.00 -9.48
C ILE A 118 -4.14 25.23 -8.71
N PHE A 119 -4.37 23.94 -8.51
CA PHE A 119 -3.56 23.05 -7.69
C PHE A 119 -3.09 21.82 -8.47
N TYR A 120 -1.93 21.32 -8.08
CA TYR A 120 -1.32 20.11 -8.61
C TYR A 120 -0.61 19.34 -7.48
N VAL A 121 -0.83 18.03 -7.38
CA VAL A 121 -0.14 17.17 -6.40
C VAL A 121 0.99 16.41 -7.10
N PRO A 122 2.27 16.76 -6.89
CA PRO A 122 3.38 16.12 -7.59
C PRO A 122 3.52 14.64 -7.22
N ILE A 123 3.92 13.80 -8.18
CA ILE A 123 4.18 12.38 -7.94
C ILE A 123 5.31 12.24 -6.90
N GLY A 124 5.11 11.34 -5.92
CA GLY A 124 6.10 11.05 -4.89
C GLY A 124 6.26 12.10 -3.79
N LYS A 125 5.49 13.21 -3.82
CA LYS A 125 5.52 14.24 -2.76
C LYS A 125 4.26 14.20 -1.91
N ASN A 126 4.41 14.29 -0.59
CA ASN A 126 3.28 14.48 0.33
C ASN A 126 2.90 15.97 0.46
N ALA A 127 2.73 16.64 -0.68
CA ALA A 127 2.46 18.08 -0.78
C ALA A 127 1.63 18.37 -2.03
N TYR A 128 0.93 19.50 -2.03
CA TYR A 128 0.32 20.09 -3.23
C TYR A 128 0.98 21.43 -3.55
N LEU A 129 0.97 21.77 -4.83
CA LEU A 129 1.42 23.04 -5.37
C LEU A 129 0.22 23.86 -5.76
N GLN A 130 0.12 25.10 -5.26
CA GLN A 130 -0.71 26.11 -5.89
C GLN A 130 0.08 26.67 -7.08
N VAL A 131 -0.41 26.45 -8.30
CA VAL A 131 0.24 26.87 -9.55
C VAL A 131 -0.36 28.14 -10.14
N TYR A 132 -1.56 28.52 -9.70
CA TYR A 132 -2.23 29.77 -10.07
C TYR A 132 -3.01 30.36 -8.88
N PRO A 133 -3.04 31.70 -8.73
CA PRO A 133 -2.27 32.68 -9.51
C PRO A 133 -0.77 32.58 -9.25
N GLU A 134 0.05 32.97 -10.25
CA GLU A 134 1.51 32.71 -10.25
C GLU A 134 2.24 33.44 -9.11
N ASP A 135 1.77 34.63 -8.72
CA ASP A 135 2.30 35.44 -7.62
C ASP A 135 2.02 34.84 -6.23
N GLN A 136 1.06 33.91 -6.14
CA GLN A 136 0.72 33.16 -4.92
C GLN A 136 1.26 31.72 -4.92
N ARG A 137 2.18 31.40 -5.84
CA ARG A 137 2.74 30.06 -5.97
C ARG A 137 3.39 29.61 -4.66
N ARG A 138 2.94 28.45 -4.17
CA ARG A 138 3.46 27.84 -2.93
C ARG A 138 3.35 26.32 -2.95
N GLU A 139 4.26 25.66 -2.25
CA GLU A 139 4.21 24.23 -1.93
C GLU A 139 3.74 24.09 -0.49
N GLU A 140 2.63 23.38 -0.27
CA GLU A 140 2.10 23.13 1.06
C GLU A 140 2.02 21.62 1.32
N ALA A 141 2.41 21.21 2.53
CA ALA A 141 2.34 19.82 2.93
C ALA A 141 0.87 19.38 3.07
N ILE A 142 0.55 18.19 2.56
CA ILE A 142 -0.77 17.59 2.79
C ILE A 142 -0.84 17.22 4.27
N SER A 143 -1.80 17.80 4.98
CA SER A 143 -2.07 17.57 6.40
C SER A 143 -2.93 16.33 6.61
N TYR A 144 -3.81 16.01 5.66
CA TYR A 144 -4.60 14.79 5.70
C TYR A 144 -3.72 13.53 5.74
N ARG A 145 -4.12 12.54 6.54
CA ARG A 145 -3.49 11.21 6.58
C ARG A 145 -4.51 10.17 6.17
N ILE A 146 -4.32 9.61 4.99
CA ILE A 146 -5.23 8.62 4.42
C ILE A 146 -5.11 7.29 5.18
N SER A 147 -6.24 6.73 5.59
CA SER A 147 -6.27 5.38 6.16
C SER A 147 -6.01 4.33 5.07
N LEU A 148 -5.66 3.10 5.48
CA LEU A 148 -5.46 1.99 4.54
C LEU A 148 -6.74 1.71 3.75
N LYS A 149 -7.90 1.72 4.42
CA LYS A 149 -9.21 1.51 3.79
C LYS A 149 -9.52 2.59 2.75
N GLU A 150 -9.31 3.86 3.08
CA GLU A 150 -9.54 4.97 2.16
C GLU A 150 -8.62 4.87 0.94
N TYR A 151 -7.33 4.56 1.13
CA TYR A 151 -6.40 4.39 0.02
C TYR A 151 -6.84 3.27 -0.93
N LEU A 152 -7.10 2.07 -0.40
CA LEU A 152 -7.50 0.92 -1.21
C LEU A 152 -8.82 1.16 -1.93
N SER A 153 -9.82 1.71 -1.22
CA SER A 153 -11.12 2.06 -1.80
C SER A 153 -11.00 3.11 -2.90
N GLY A 154 -10.06 4.06 -2.77
CA GLY A 154 -9.73 5.05 -3.79
C GLY A 154 -9.27 4.42 -5.09
N TYR A 155 -8.65 3.24 -5.05
CA TYR A 155 -8.27 2.47 -6.24
C TYR A 155 -9.26 1.36 -6.60
N GLY A 156 -10.40 1.24 -5.92
CA GLY A 156 -11.39 0.19 -6.17
C GLY A 156 -11.01 -1.18 -5.60
N ILE A 157 -10.10 -1.21 -4.63
CA ILE A 157 -9.64 -2.42 -3.96
C ILE A 157 -10.36 -2.54 -2.62
N ARG A 158 -10.80 -3.76 -2.29
CA ARG A 158 -11.48 -4.07 -1.03
C ARG A 158 -10.65 -5.07 -0.24
N ILE A 159 -10.61 -4.87 1.07
CA ILE A 159 -10.13 -5.89 2.02
C ILE A 159 -11.29 -6.87 2.21
N GLU A 160 -11.06 -8.17 2.02
CA GLU A 160 -12.01 -9.22 2.35
C GLU A 160 -11.97 -9.45 3.86
N GLU A 161 -13.05 -9.18 4.59
CA GLU A 161 -13.08 -9.43 6.04
C GLU A 161 -13.07 -10.94 6.34
N GLN A 162 -12.14 -11.40 7.17
CA GLN A 162 -12.13 -12.74 7.75
C GLN A 162 -12.25 -12.72 9.27
N LYS A 163 -12.83 -13.79 9.82
CA LYS A 163 -12.89 -13.97 11.28
C LYS A 163 -11.47 -14.10 11.85
N GLY A 164 -11.12 -13.22 12.79
CA GLY A 164 -9.80 -13.19 13.43
C GLY A 164 -8.75 -12.36 12.69
N GLU A 165 -9.12 -11.63 11.63
CA GLU A 165 -8.20 -10.70 10.96
C GLU A 165 -7.77 -9.56 11.89
N GLY A 166 -6.45 -9.33 11.98
CA GLY A 166 -5.87 -8.31 12.84
C GLY A 166 -5.68 -8.71 14.31
N GLU A 167 -6.15 -9.90 14.72
CA GLU A 167 -5.90 -10.44 16.06
C GLU A 167 -4.56 -11.16 16.10
N LEU A 168 -3.57 -10.54 16.77
CA LEU A 168 -2.26 -11.16 16.98
C LEU A 168 -2.44 -12.54 17.61
N HIS A 169 -1.86 -13.58 16.98
CA HIS A 169 -1.90 -14.92 17.56
C HIS A 169 -1.06 -14.99 18.84
N ARG A 170 -0.07 -14.11 18.98
CA ARG A 170 0.82 -14.05 20.15
C ARG A 170 1.13 -12.61 20.57
N PRO A 171 1.43 -12.38 21.87
CA PRO A 171 1.89 -11.08 22.34
C PRO A 171 3.16 -10.61 21.61
N PRO A 172 3.35 -9.30 21.38
CA PRO A 172 4.53 -8.76 20.70
C PRO A 172 5.86 -9.22 21.30
N GLU A 173 5.94 -9.35 22.64
CA GLU A 173 7.15 -9.78 23.34
C GLU A 173 7.56 -11.20 22.96
N TYR A 174 6.57 -12.07 22.69
CA TYR A 174 6.82 -13.44 22.27
C TYR A 174 7.42 -13.48 20.86
N THR A 175 6.83 -12.73 19.94
CA THR A 175 7.22 -12.68 18.54
C THR A 175 8.61 -12.03 18.35
N SER A 176 8.95 -11.03 19.15
CA SER A 176 10.32 -10.47 19.19
C SER A 176 11.35 -11.48 19.72
N GLY A 177 10.99 -12.27 20.74
CA GLY A 177 11.83 -13.36 21.23
C GLY A 177 12.09 -14.45 20.19
N LEU A 178 11.11 -14.73 19.33
CA LEU A 178 11.22 -15.71 18.25
C LEU A 178 12.31 -15.37 17.23
N LEU A 179 12.42 -14.10 16.82
CA LEU A 179 13.47 -13.66 15.90
C LEU A 179 14.87 -13.94 16.49
N PHE A 180 15.07 -13.58 17.76
CA PHE A 180 16.32 -13.84 18.48
C PHE A 180 16.63 -15.35 18.56
N HIS A 181 15.64 -16.17 18.90
CA HIS A 181 15.81 -17.62 18.97
C HIS A 181 16.10 -18.26 17.61
N PHE A 182 15.43 -17.80 16.54
CA PHE A 182 15.68 -18.22 15.17
C PHE A 182 17.12 -17.94 14.76
N GLN A 183 17.58 -16.71 14.99
CA GLN A 183 18.93 -16.28 14.64
C GLN A 183 19.99 -17.10 15.36
N LYS A 184 19.87 -17.21 16.69
CA LYS A 184 20.80 -18.00 17.50
C LYS A 184 20.88 -19.45 17.02
N ALA A 185 19.75 -20.04 16.63
CA ALA A 185 19.72 -21.41 16.13
C ALA A 185 20.40 -21.55 14.76
N MET A 186 20.19 -20.58 13.86
CA MET A 186 20.86 -20.54 12.55
C MET A 186 22.38 -20.38 12.69
N ASP A 187 22.85 -19.53 13.58
CA ASP A 187 24.29 -19.30 13.80
C ASP A 187 24.96 -20.47 14.51
N SER A 188 24.22 -21.19 15.35
CA SER A 188 24.68 -22.41 16.03
C SER A 188 24.73 -23.64 15.10
N GLY A 189 24.41 -23.49 13.81
CA GLY A 189 24.33 -24.61 12.86
C GLY A 189 23.27 -25.65 13.24
N ARG A 190 22.34 -25.31 14.15
CA ARG A 190 21.26 -26.21 14.54
C ARG A 190 20.33 -26.39 13.35
N PRO A 191 19.65 -27.54 13.23
CA PRO A 191 18.77 -27.84 12.10
C PRO A 191 17.46 -27.04 12.13
N PHE A 192 17.45 -25.78 12.58
CA PHE A 192 16.24 -24.94 12.64
C PHE A 192 15.58 -24.83 11.27
N SER A 193 16.36 -24.59 10.21
CA SER A 193 15.87 -24.56 8.84
C SER A 193 15.34 -25.93 8.37
N GLN A 194 15.97 -27.03 8.79
CA GLN A 194 15.50 -28.38 8.49
C GLN A 194 14.19 -28.67 9.22
N MET A 195 14.07 -28.28 10.50
CA MET A 195 12.87 -28.40 11.31
C MET A 195 11.70 -27.62 10.70
N MET A 196 11.94 -26.38 10.29
CA MET A 196 10.96 -25.56 9.58
C MET A 196 10.53 -26.18 8.25
N ASN A 197 11.47 -26.76 7.50
CA ASN A 197 11.16 -27.48 6.26
C ASN A 197 10.36 -28.76 6.52
N SER A 198 10.70 -29.52 7.57
CA SER A 198 9.94 -30.70 8.00
C SER A 198 8.52 -30.32 8.40
N LEU A 199 8.35 -29.25 9.18
CA LEU A 199 7.03 -28.73 9.57
C LEU A 199 6.23 -28.27 8.33
N ARG A 200 6.85 -27.57 7.39
CA ARG A 200 6.23 -27.19 6.10
C ARG A 200 5.78 -28.39 5.29
N ASN A 201 6.60 -29.44 5.20
CA ASN A 201 6.26 -30.66 4.46
C ASN A 201 5.11 -31.40 5.13
N ASN A 202 5.14 -31.53 6.47
CA ASN A 202 4.06 -32.13 7.23
C ASN A 202 2.75 -31.36 7.07
N TYR A 203 2.81 -30.03 7.11
CA TYR A 203 1.64 -29.18 6.87
C TYR A 203 1.08 -29.37 5.45
N ARG A 204 1.93 -29.33 4.42
CA ARG A 204 1.51 -29.57 3.01
C ARG A 204 0.84 -30.92 2.81
N ALA A 205 1.30 -31.96 3.52
CA ALA A 205 0.71 -33.31 3.45
C ALA A 205 -0.71 -33.38 4.04
N VAL A 206 -1.10 -32.42 4.90
CA VAL A 206 -2.40 -32.41 5.57
C VAL A 206 -3.26 -31.19 5.22
N GLN A 207 -2.77 -30.24 4.42
CA GLN A 207 -3.44 -28.96 4.14
C GLN A 207 -4.83 -29.08 3.48
N GLN A 208 -5.09 -30.19 2.79
CA GLN A 208 -6.39 -30.46 2.15
C GLN A 208 -7.37 -31.19 3.08
N LYS A 209 -6.95 -31.58 4.29
CA LYS A 209 -7.81 -32.28 5.24
C LYS A 209 -8.74 -31.29 5.94
N LYS A 210 -9.95 -31.75 6.27
CA LYS A 210 -10.96 -30.98 7.01
C LYS A 210 -10.47 -30.56 8.40
N GLU A 211 -9.66 -31.41 9.04
CA GLU A 211 -9.02 -31.13 10.32
C GLU A 211 -7.50 -31.33 10.17
N ILE A 212 -6.72 -30.31 10.53
CA ILE A 212 -5.26 -30.35 10.49
C ILE A 212 -4.74 -30.64 11.89
N LYS A 213 -4.08 -31.80 12.02
CA LYS A 213 -3.35 -32.21 13.22
C LYS A 213 -1.97 -32.71 12.81
N ILE A 214 -0.92 -32.03 13.28
CA ILE A 214 0.47 -32.43 13.07
C ILE A 214 1.02 -32.95 14.40
N PRO A 215 1.33 -34.26 14.52
CA PRO A 215 1.89 -34.82 15.75
C PRO A 215 3.21 -34.16 16.12
N VAL A 216 3.34 -33.80 17.40
CA VAL A 216 4.58 -33.27 17.96
C VAL A 216 5.52 -34.43 18.26
N ASN A 217 6.48 -34.67 17.36
CA ASN A 217 7.56 -35.63 17.58
C ASN A 217 8.64 -35.05 18.54
N PRO A 218 9.58 -35.85 19.06
CA PRO A 218 10.59 -35.37 20.01
C PRO A 218 11.45 -34.21 19.50
N GLU A 219 11.75 -34.20 18.20
CA GLU A 219 12.54 -33.12 17.58
C GLU A 219 11.75 -31.80 17.54
N LEU A 220 10.47 -31.85 17.14
CA LEU A 220 9.56 -30.71 17.17
C LEU A 220 9.31 -30.26 18.61
N GLN A 221 9.17 -31.17 19.57
CA GLN A 221 9.06 -30.82 20.99
C GLN A 221 10.28 -30.05 21.49
N ALA A 222 11.49 -30.50 21.14
CA ALA A 222 12.73 -29.80 21.48
C ALA A 222 12.80 -28.42 20.82
N PHE A 223 12.34 -28.30 19.58
CA PHE A 223 12.22 -27.02 18.87
C PHE A 223 11.23 -26.08 19.56
N LEU A 224 10.00 -26.51 19.82
CA LEU A 224 8.97 -25.72 20.50
C LEU A 224 9.47 -25.24 21.87
N SER A 225 10.17 -26.11 22.60
CA SER A 225 10.80 -25.74 23.88
C SER A 225 11.89 -24.67 23.70
N LEU A 226 12.72 -24.77 22.66
CA LEU A 226 13.78 -23.79 22.35
C LEU A 226 13.22 -22.40 22.07
N ILE A 227 12.10 -22.33 21.34
CA ILE A 227 11.40 -21.07 21.01
C ILE A 227 10.33 -20.71 22.05
N ARG A 228 10.28 -21.42 23.18
CA ARG A 228 9.31 -21.23 24.27
C ARG A 228 7.84 -21.26 23.80
N TYR A 229 7.55 -21.99 22.72
CA TYR A 229 6.19 -22.18 22.24
C TYR A 229 5.48 -23.19 23.14
N PRO A 230 4.25 -22.89 23.61
CA PRO A 230 3.51 -23.79 24.49
C PRO A 230 3.19 -25.10 23.79
N LEU A 231 3.53 -26.22 24.43
CA LEU A 231 3.21 -27.54 23.88
C LEU A 231 1.70 -27.75 23.84
N PRO A 232 1.14 -28.23 22.71
CA PRO A 232 -0.28 -28.50 22.60
C PRO A 232 -0.70 -29.64 23.55
N PRO A 233 -1.82 -29.50 24.30
CA PRO A 233 -2.25 -30.50 25.28
C PRO A 233 -2.55 -31.89 24.69
N ASP A 234 -3.00 -31.95 23.44
CA ASP A 234 -3.31 -33.17 22.71
C ASP A 234 -2.10 -33.72 21.92
N GLY A 235 -0.92 -33.11 22.11
CA GLY A 235 0.30 -33.49 21.41
C GLY A 235 0.28 -33.18 19.90
N CYS A 236 -0.67 -32.38 19.41
CA CYS A 236 -0.81 -32.06 17.99
C CYS A 236 -0.84 -30.54 17.74
N LEU A 237 -0.13 -30.06 16.73
CA LEU A 237 -0.32 -28.71 16.22
C LEU A 237 -1.57 -28.67 15.34
N ASN A 238 -2.44 -27.69 15.59
CA ASN A 238 -3.56 -27.37 14.72
C ASN A 238 -3.10 -26.50 13.53
N LYS A 239 -4.04 -26.17 12.63
CA LYS A 239 -3.78 -25.33 11.45
C LYS A 239 -3.09 -24.00 11.81
N ALA A 240 -3.70 -23.21 12.69
CA ALA A 240 -3.19 -21.88 13.05
C ALA A 240 -1.80 -21.95 13.70
N ALA A 241 -1.57 -22.93 14.59
CA ALA A 241 -0.27 -23.15 15.20
C ALA A 241 0.80 -23.49 14.15
N ALA A 242 0.47 -24.36 13.19
CA ALA A 242 1.38 -24.72 12.12
C ALA A 242 1.69 -23.54 11.19
N GLU A 243 0.69 -22.78 10.75
CA GLU A 243 0.85 -21.59 9.89
C GLU A 243 1.69 -20.51 10.56
N TYR A 244 1.40 -20.23 11.84
CA TYR A 244 2.18 -19.30 12.65
C TYR A 244 3.65 -19.72 12.72
N LEU A 245 3.93 -20.97 13.08
CA LEU A 245 5.29 -21.49 13.24
C LEU A 245 6.07 -21.52 11.93
N ILE A 246 5.41 -21.78 10.79
CA ILE A 246 6.05 -21.89 9.46
C ILE A 246 6.43 -20.52 8.87
N GLY A 247 5.66 -19.47 9.18
CA GLY A 247 5.79 -18.18 8.50
C GLY A 247 5.14 -17.02 9.24
N GLY A 248 3.92 -17.20 9.75
CA GLY A 248 3.08 -16.11 10.24
C GLY A 248 3.70 -15.28 11.38
N TRP A 249 4.59 -15.88 12.19
CA TRP A 249 5.29 -15.13 13.23
C TRP A 249 6.14 -13.97 12.69
N LEU A 250 6.73 -14.09 11.48
CA LEU A 250 7.54 -13.03 10.89
C LEU A 250 6.66 -11.87 10.41
N GLU A 251 5.43 -12.16 9.99
CA GLU A 251 4.43 -11.18 9.59
C GLU A 251 3.93 -10.39 10.80
N GLU A 252 3.61 -11.09 11.90
CA GLU A 252 3.28 -10.44 13.18
C GLU A 252 4.45 -9.63 13.73
N TRP A 253 5.68 -10.11 13.58
CA TRP A 253 6.87 -9.38 13.99
C TRP A 253 6.98 -8.06 13.22
N ALA A 254 6.86 -8.14 11.89
CA ALA A 254 6.93 -6.96 11.02
C ALA A 254 5.79 -5.97 11.31
N TYR A 255 4.56 -6.47 11.54
CA TYR A 255 3.42 -5.65 11.94
C TYR A 255 3.72 -4.85 13.22
N ASN A 256 4.18 -5.52 14.28
CA ASN A 256 4.46 -4.89 15.55
C ASN A 256 5.59 -3.87 15.44
N LEU A 257 6.69 -4.25 14.77
CA LEU A 257 7.83 -3.36 14.55
C LEU A 257 7.41 -2.08 13.83
N VAL A 258 6.68 -2.21 12.72
CA VAL A 258 6.26 -1.07 11.89
C VAL A 258 5.26 -0.19 12.64
N LYS A 259 4.29 -0.79 13.31
CA LYS A 259 3.26 -0.07 14.08
C LYS A 259 3.90 0.76 15.20
N GLU A 260 4.79 0.16 15.98
CA GLU A 260 5.47 0.84 17.09
C GLU A 260 6.44 1.90 16.57
N ARG A 261 7.31 1.53 15.61
CA ARG A 261 8.38 2.41 15.14
C ARG A 261 7.88 3.67 14.44
N LEU A 262 6.78 3.54 13.68
CA LEU A 262 6.18 4.65 12.95
C LEU A 262 5.00 5.30 13.69
N GLY A 263 4.60 4.77 14.85
CA GLY A 263 3.45 5.25 15.61
C GLY A 263 2.15 5.20 14.81
N LEU A 264 1.93 4.13 14.02
CA LEU A 264 0.77 4.04 13.14
C LEU A 264 -0.52 3.78 13.93
N PRO A 265 -1.62 4.49 13.60
CA PRO A 265 -2.92 4.16 14.14
C PRO A 265 -3.43 2.84 13.55
N GLU A 266 -4.41 2.23 14.19
CA GLU A 266 -4.90 0.91 13.80
C GLU A 266 -5.43 0.90 12.37
N GLU A 267 -6.18 1.91 11.94
CA GLU A 267 -6.73 2.04 10.59
C GLU A 267 -5.68 2.21 9.47
N ALA A 268 -4.41 2.45 9.81
CA ALA A 268 -3.33 2.63 8.85
C ALA A 268 -2.55 1.35 8.55
N ILE A 269 -2.74 0.25 9.29
CA ILE A 269 -1.93 -0.98 9.15
C ILE A 269 -2.77 -2.25 9.29
N ARG A 270 -2.51 -3.25 8.45
CA ARG A 270 -3.10 -4.59 8.52
C ARG A 270 -2.07 -5.64 8.10
N TYR A 271 -2.09 -6.80 8.74
CA TYR A 271 -1.27 -7.96 8.35
C TYR A 271 -2.16 -9.15 7.99
N GLY A 272 -1.63 -10.07 7.19
CA GLY A 272 -2.33 -11.29 6.76
C GLY A 272 -3.64 -11.03 6.04
N VAL A 273 -3.74 -9.94 5.26
CA VAL A 273 -5.00 -9.51 4.63
C VAL A 273 -5.14 -10.00 3.21
N ARG A 274 -6.39 -10.31 2.84
CA ARG A 274 -6.76 -10.56 1.46
C ARG A 274 -7.39 -9.34 0.85
N VAL A 275 -6.91 -8.98 -0.33
CA VAL A 275 -7.40 -7.82 -1.09
C VAL A 275 -7.85 -8.26 -2.47
N ALA A 276 -9.00 -7.73 -2.89
CA ALA A 276 -9.59 -8.04 -4.17
C ALA A 276 -10.04 -6.77 -4.88
N ARG A 277 -9.87 -6.77 -6.20
CA ARG A 277 -10.47 -5.80 -7.11
C ARG A 277 -11.69 -6.46 -7.78
N PRO A 278 -12.91 -5.95 -7.55
CA PRO A 278 -14.08 -6.39 -8.28
C PRO A 278 -13.87 -6.23 -9.79
N ASN A 279 -14.02 -7.30 -10.56
CA ASN A 279 -14.12 -7.18 -12.01
C ASN A 279 -15.58 -7.00 -12.46
N ALA A 280 -15.79 -6.63 -13.72
CA ALA A 280 -17.13 -6.37 -14.28
C ALA A 280 -18.08 -7.58 -14.23
N VAL A 281 -17.55 -8.80 -14.04
CA VAL A 281 -18.28 -10.06 -13.99
C VAL A 281 -18.48 -10.55 -12.54
N GLY A 282 -18.02 -9.77 -11.54
CA GLY A 282 -18.11 -10.13 -10.12
C GLY A 282 -17.17 -11.26 -9.68
N HIS A 283 -16.26 -11.73 -10.55
CA HIS A 283 -15.25 -12.72 -10.19
C HIS A 283 -14.04 -12.02 -9.57
N ASN A 284 -13.69 -12.41 -8.34
CA ASN A 284 -12.57 -11.85 -7.61
C ASN A 284 -11.50 -12.92 -7.42
N VAL A 285 -10.27 -12.62 -7.85
CA VAL A 285 -9.10 -13.40 -7.43
C VAL A 285 -8.42 -12.59 -6.33
N PRO A 286 -8.67 -12.88 -5.05
CA PRO A 286 -8.04 -12.17 -3.96
C PRO A 286 -6.54 -12.46 -3.94
N ASN A 287 -5.76 -11.41 -3.68
CA ASN A 287 -4.35 -11.49 -3.39
C ASN A 287 -4.15 -11.44 -1.87
N GLU A 288 -3.29 -12.30 -1.36
CA GLU A 288 -2.85 -12.27 0.04
C GLU A 288 -1.63 -11.34 0.17
N CYS A 289 -1.71 -10.42 1.12
CA CYS A 289 -0.65 -9.49 1.47
C CYS A 289 -0.28 -9.67 2.94
N ASP A 290 0.98 -10.06 3.18
CA ASP A 290 1.50 -10.34 4.51
C ASP A 290 1.42 -9.10 5.41
N LEU A 291 1.77 -7.91 4.88
CA LEU A 291 1.60 -6.63 5.59
C LEU A 291 1.30 -5.48 4.61
N LEU A 292 0.25 -4.72 4.91
CA LEU A 292 -0.13 -3.49 4.22
C LEU A 292 -0.24 -2.34 5.21
N PHE A 293 0.31 -1.18 4.86
CA PHE A 293 0.11 0.03 5.66
C PHE A 293 0.24 1.31 4.86
N THR A 294 -0.38 2.38 5.35
CA THR A 294 -0.19 3.74 4.83
C THR A 294 0.69 4.54 5.78
N PHE A 295 1.69 5.22 5.22
CA PHE A 295 2.53 6.16 5.96
C PHE A 295 2.86 7.35 5.07
N ASN A 296 2.67 8.57 5.58
CA ASN A 296 2.82 9.82 4.80
C ASN A 296 2.10 9.78 3.43
N ASN A 297 0.90 9.22 3.40
CA ASN A 297 0.05 9.08 2.20
C ASN A 297 0.66 8.22 1.07
N THR A 298 1.62 7.37 1.41
CA THR A 298 2.17 6.31 0.57
C THR A 298 1.71 4.97 1.09
N LEU A 299 1.30 4.06 0.20
CA LEU A 299 1.01 2.68 0.56
C LEU A 299 2.31 1.89 0.58
N TYR A 300 2.46 1.01 1.56
CA TYR A 300 3.56 0.09 1.67
C TYR A 300 3.02 -1.34 1.64
N ILE A 301 3.68 -2.20 0.87
CA ILE A 301 3.42 -3.63 0.78
C ILE A 301 4.69 -4.36 1.25
N MET A 302 4.57 -5.12 2.33
CA MET A 302 5.65 -5.92 2.89
C MET A 302 5.33 -7.41 2.71
N GLU A 303 6.22 -8.14 2.05
CA GLU A 303 6.20 -9.60 1.94
C GLU A 303 7.26 -10.20 2.86
N CYS A 304 6.90 -11.21 3.64
CA CYS A 304 7.73 -11.88 4.63
C CYS A 304 8.08 -13.31 4.20
N LYS A 305 9.38 -13.66 4.27
CA LYS A 305 9.87 -15.02 3.97
C LYS A 305 10.83 -15.51 5.05
N THR A 306 10.33 -16.37 5.93
CA THR A 306 11.14 -17.04 6.97
C THR A 306 12.23 -17.96 6.41
N GLY A 307 12.19 -18.29 5.11
CA GLY A 307 13.31 -18.91 4.41
C GLY A 307 12.97 -19.29 2.98
N LEU A 308 13.92 -19.04 2.06
CA LEU A 308 13.76 -19.30 0.62
C LEU A 308 14.17 -20.73 0.20
N GLY A 309 14.62 -21.57 1.15
CA GLY A 309 14.89 -23.00 0.92
C GLY A 309 15.95 -23.30 -0.16
N PHE A 310 15.91 -24.53 -0.69
CA PHE A 310 16.85 -24.99 -1.74
C PHE A 310 16.65 -24.27 -3.09
N ASN A 311 15.43 -23.80 -3.37
CA ASN A 311 15.07 -23.10 -4.60
C ASN A 311 15.06 -21.57 -4.42
N ALA A 312 16.05 -21.05 -3.68
CA ALA A 312 16.04 -19.65 -3.26
C ALA A 312 15.93 -18.65 -4.41
N SER A 313 16.54 -18.96 -5.56
CA SER A 313 16.46 -18.10 -6.76
C SER A 313 15.04 -17.98 -7.31
N GLN A 314 14.28 -19.08 -7.35
CA GLN A 314 12.93 -19.10 -7.91
C GLN A 314 11.95 -18.42 -6.96
N LEU A 315 11.93 -18.84 -5.69
CA LEU A 315 11.01 -18.27 -4.69
C LEU A 315 11.25 -16.77 -4.47
N PHE A 316 12.50 -16.32 -4.56
CA PHE A 316 12.81 -14.90 -4.58
C PHE A 316 12.21 -14.20 -5.81
N ALA A 317 12.41 -14.77 -7.01
CA ALA A 317 11.87 -14.21 -8.25
C ALA A 317 10.35 -14.07 -8.18
N ASP A 318 9.66 -15.13 -7.76
CA ASP A 318 8.20 -15.16 -7.62
C ASP A 318 7.72 -14.08 -6.65
N SER A 319 8.42 -13.90 -5.52
CA SER A 319 8.09 -12.85 -4.54
C SER A 319 8.27 -11.44 -5.13
N ILE A 320 9.35 -11.20 -5.88
CA ILE A 320 9.58 -9.91 -6.55
C ILE A 320 8.53 -9.63 -7.63
N TYR A 321 8.17 -10.63 -8.43
CA TYR A 321 7.14 -10.48 -9.47
C TYR A 321 5.75 -10.26 -8.88
N LYS A 322 5.39 -10.98 -7.81
CA LYS A 322 4.16 -10.74 -7.04
C LYS A 322 4.10 -9.29 -6.55
N LEU A 323 5.14 -8.83 -5.84
CA LEU A 323 5.21 -7.45 -5.33
C LEU A 323 5.13 -6.40 -6.45
N THR A 324 5.77 -6.66 -7.59
CA THR A 324 5.70 -5.77 -8.77
C THR A 324 4.28 -5.68 -9.32
N ALA A 325 3.57 -6.82 -9.43
CA ALA A 325 2.21 -6.86 -9.92
C ALA A 325 1.25 -6.12 -8.98
N LEU A 326 1.35 -6.38 -7.67
CA LEU A 326 0.54 -5.70 -6.65
C LEU A 326 0.79 -4.19 -6.65
N ARG A 327 2.05 -3.76 -6.76
CA ARG A 327 2.39 -2.34 -6.86
C ARG A 327 1.66 -1.66 -8.03
N ASN A 328 1.70 -2.29 -9.20
CA ASN A 328 1.04 -1.74 -10.40
C ASN A 328 -0.49 -1.71 -10.25
N GLU A 329 -1.06 -2.68 -9.53
CA GLU A 329 -2.50 -2.74 -9.27
C GLU A 329 -2.97 -1.68 -8.25
N PHE A 330 -2.12 -1.35 -7.27
CA PHE A 330 -2.51 -0.53 -6.11
C PHE A 330 -2.26 0.96 -6.30
N GLY A 331 -1.65 1.38 -7.41
CA GLY A 331 -1.48 2.78 -7.77
C GLY A 331 -0.02 3.21 -7.91
N GLN A 332 0.21 4.51 -8.10
CA GLN A 332 1.56 5.03 -8.36
C GLN A 332 2.39 5.30 -7.09
N ARG A 333 1.75 5.41 -5.92
CA ARG A 333 2.42 5.72 -4.65
C ARG A 333 2.46 4.49 -3.75
N VAL A 334 3.22 3.50 -4.20
CA VAL A 334 3.30 2.20 -3.54
C VAL A 334 4.76 1.77 -3.41
N GLU A 335 5.20 1.57 -2.17
CA GLU A 335 6.53 1.04 -1.84
C GLU A 335 6.42 -0.46 -1.57
N ALA A 336 7.26 -1.25 -2.24
CA ALA A 336 7.28 -2.70 -2.10
C ALA A 336 8.53 -3.13 -1.34
N VAL A 337 8.37 -4.01 -0.36
CA VAL A 337 9.44 -4.44 0.53
C VAL A 337 9.40 -5.97 0.67
N LEU A 338 10.56 -6.60 0.56
CA LEU A 338 10.73 -8.03 0.83
C LEU A 338 11.62 -8.23 2.05
N LEU A 339 11.07 -8.85 3.08
CA LEU A 339 11.74 -9.26 4.30
C LEU A 339 12.09 -10.75 4.22
N THR A 340 13.34 -11.13 4.45
CA THR A 340 13.70 -12.55 4.51
C THR A 340 14.80 -12.88 5.53
N LEU A 341 14.65 -14.02 6.20
CA LEU A 341 15.67 -14.57 7.09
C LEU A 341 16.78 -15.33 6.33
N THR A 342 16.69 -15.39 5.00
CA THR A 342 17.73 -15.99 4.15
C THR A 342 18.90 -15.02 4.00
N ASN A 343 20.14 -15.48 4.15
CA ASN A 343 21.30 -14.63 3.85
C ASN A 343 21.53 -14.54 2.33
N LEU A 344 21.28 -13.34 1.79
CA LEU A 344 21.41 -13.04 0.36
C LEU A 344 22.73 -12.32 0.04
N ARG A 345 23.58 -12.11 1.03
CA ARG A 345 24.91 -11.54 0.91
C ARG A 345 25.98 -12.63 0.79
N LYS A 346 27.13 -12.23 0.25
CA LYS A 346 28.40 -12.96 0.23
C LYS A 346 29.04 -12.86 1.63
N ARG A 347 30.07 -13.67 1.91
CA ARG A 347 30.77 -13.66 3.21
C ARG A 347 31.41 -12.31 3.56
N ASN A 348 31.73 -11.50 2.56
CA ASN A 348 32.28 -10.15 2.72
C ASN A 348 31.20 -9.07 2.92
N GLY A 349 29.93 -9.45 3.18
CA GLY A 349 28.81 -8.52 3.39
C GLY A 349 28.19 -7.94 2.12
N GLN A 350 28.82 -8.13 0.95
CA GLN A 350 28.29 -7.62 -0.31
C GLN A 350 27.09 -8.43 -0.79
N TRP A 351 26.10 -7.79 -1.39
CA TRP A 351 24.98 -8.48 -2.00
C TRP A 351 25.42 -9.45 -3.10
N LYS A 352 24.70 -10.59 -3.23
CA LYS A 352 24.78 -11.42 -4.43
C LYS A 352 24.04 -10.69 -5.55
N GLU A 353 24.77 -10.31 -6.60
CA GLU A 353 24.31 -9.47 -7.72
C GLU A 353 22.94 -9.86 -8.27
N ARG A 354 22.68 -11.16 -8.48
CA ARG A 354 21.40 -11.63 -9.03
C ARG A 354 20.17 -11.20 -8.21
N PHE A 355 20.29 -11.15 -6.88
CA PHE A 355 19.18 -10.79 -5.99
C PHE A 355 19.04 -9.27 -5.92
N PHE A 356 20.16 -8.58 -5.74
CA PHE A 356 20.20 -7.12 -5.67
C PHE A 356 19.74 -6.47 -6.97
N ASN A 357 20.31 -6.86 -8.11
CA ASN A 357 19.96 -6.30 -9.42
C ASN A 357 18.47 -6.50 -9.74
N ARG A 358 17.91 -7.66 -9.38
CA ARG A 358 16.49 -7.95 -9.58
C ARG A 358 15.61 -7.10 -8.65
N ALA A 359 15.94 -7.00 -7.37
CA ALA A 359 15.22 -6.13 -6.44
C ALA A 359 15.24 -4.66 -6.91
N GLN A 360 16.41 -4.16 -7.31
CA GLN A 360 16.59 -2.81 -7.85
C GLN A 360 15.80 -2.56 -9.13
N MET A 361 15.90 -3.46 -10.12
CA MET A 361 15.17 -3.37 -11.39
C MET A 361 13.66 -3.29 -11.17
N HIS A 362 13.16 -4.02 -10.17
CA HIS A 362 11.76 -4.03 -9.80
C HIS A 362 11.37 -2.98 -8.76
N ARG A 363 12.31 -2.17 -8.27
CA ARG A 363 12.12 -1.18 -7.19
C ARG A 363 11.46 -1.80 -5.95
N VAL A 364 12.06 -2.87 -5.45
CA VAL A 364 11.66 -3.55 -4.21
C VAL A 364 12.78 -3.36 -3.20
N ALA A 365 12.47 -2.78 -2.04
CA ALA A 365 13.40 -2.71 -0.93
C ALA A 365 13.62 -4.13 -0.38
N LEU A 366 14.88 -4.52 -0.14
CA LEU A 366 15.23 -5.88 0.23
C LEU A 366 15.97 -5.90 1.56
N PHE A 367 15.39 -6.57 2.54
CA PHE A 367 16.01 -6.82 3.84
C PHE A 367 16.22 -8.30 4.03
N ASP A 368 17.48 -8.72 3.91
CA ASP A 368 17.89 -10.09 4.20
C ASP A 368 18.17 -10.26 5.68
N ARG A 369 18.67 -11.44 6.09
CA ARG A 369 18.87 -11.76 7.52
C ARG A 369 19.64 -10.68 8.28
N GLN A 370 20.68 -10.11 7.67
CA GLN A 370 21.48 -9.05 8.29
C GLN A 370 20.74 -7.72 8.26
N GLY A 371 20.14 -7.35 7.12
CA GLY A 371 19.40 -6.10 6.97
C GLY A 371 18.20 -5.98 7.93
N LEU A 372 17.55 -7.08 8.28
CA LEU A 372 16.46 -7.08 9.28
C LEU A 372 16.91 -6.59 10.66
N MET A 373 18.19 -6.74 11.02
CA MET A 373 18.72 -6.38 12.33
C MET A 373 19.39 -5.03 12.36
N GLU A 374 20.07 -4.68 11.27
CA GLU A 374 20.97 -3.52 11.24
C GLU A 374 20.38 -2.36 10.43
N GLU A 375 19.51 -2.63 9.46
CA GLU A 375 19.13 -1.66 8.42
C GLU A 375 17.63 -1.33 8.43
N LEU A 376 16.75 -2.29 8.77
CA LEU A 376 15.31 -2.11 8.65
C LEU A 376 14.76 -0.99 9.55
N GLU A 377 15.17 -0.94 10.81
CA GLU A 377 14.72 0.11 11.73
C GLU A 377 15.19 1.50 11.33
N GLU A 378 16.41 1.59 10.80
CA GLU A 378 16.94 2.84 10.25
C GLU A 378 16.16 3.26 9.00
N TRP A 379 15.86 2.30 8.12
CA TRP A 379 15.07 2.55 6.91
C TRP A 379 13.64 2.99 7.21
N LEU A 380 13.00 2.40 8.23
CA LEU A 380 11.69 2.84 8.72
C LEU A 380 11.76 4.25 9.34
N GLY A 381 12.85 4.56 10.05
CA GLY A 381 13.05 5.87 10.70
C GLY A 381 13.50 6.99 9.78
N ALA A 382 14.04 6.67 8.60
CA ALA A 382 14.41 7.66 7.59
C ALA A 382 13.15 8.29 6.97
N SER A 383 13.16 9.59 6.72
CA SER A 383 12.03 10.20 5.99
C SER A 383 11.84 9.50 4.63
N PRO A 384 10.62 9.40 4.06
CA PRO A 384 10.42 8.73 2.77
C PRO A 384 11.32 9.24 1.63
N GLN A 385 11.79 10.49 1.73
CA GLN A 385 12.74 11.10 0.79
C GLN A 385 14.19 10.63 1.01
N GLU A 386 14.58 10.30 2.25
CA GLU A 386 15.89 9.75 2.60
C GLU A 386 15.95 8.22 2.44
N ALA A 387 14.85 7.51 2.75
CA ALA A 387 14.72 6.06 2.60
C ALA A 387 14.85 5.62 1.12
N ALA A 388 14.28 6.40 0.19
CA ALA A 388 14.41 6.17 -1.25
C ALA A 388 15.83 6.44 -1.80
N LEU A 389 16.64 7.23 -1.09
CA LEU A 389 18.04 7.50 -1.43
C LEU A 389 18.99 6.46 -0.85
N LYS A 390 18.68 5.91 0.32
CA LYS A 390 19.46 4.86 1.00
C LYS A 390 19.18 3.44 0.47
N ALA A 391 18.03 3.21 -0.17
CA ALA A 391 17.65 1.92 -0.77
C ALA A 391 18.06 1.76 -2.24
N ARG A 392 18.74 2.75 -2.82
CA ARG A 392 19.37 2.71 -4.16
C ARG A 392 20.87 2.55 -4.01
#